data_AF-A0A9D1VBT3-F1
#
_entry.id   AF-A0A9D1VBT3-F1
#
_cell.length_a   1.000
_cell.length_b   1.000
_cell.length_c   1.000
_cell.angle_alpha   90.00
_cell.angle_beta   90.00
_cell.angle_gamma   90.00
#
_symmetry.space_group_name_H-M   'P 1'
#
loop_
_entity.id
_entity.type
_entity.pdbx_description
1 polymer ?
#
loop_
_entity_poly.entity_id
_entity_poly.type
_entity_poly.pdbx_seq_one_letter_code
_entity_poly.pdbx_strand_id
1 'polypeptide(L)' 'MHRCCLPGADWSADSLLLEGEEAHHALRVMRLRPGDVCELFDGEGQAARVRVAAVSGASMRVEVEELL' A
#
# COMPACT_ATOMS: atom_id res chain seq x y z
N MET A 1 -9.95 8.74 -3.24
CA MET A 1 -8.95 7.95 -2.51
C MET A 1 -8.54 6.76 -3.37
N HIS A 2 -7.26 6.42 -3.42
CA HIS A 2 -6.74 5.28 -4.18
C HIS A 2 -6.76 4.02 -3.32
N ARG A 3 -7.10 2.87 -3.92
CA ARG A 3 -7.12 1.56 -3.25
C ARG A 3 -6.16 0.62 -3.96
N CYS A 4 -5.25 -0.02 -3.23
CA CYS A 4 -4.29 -0.98 -3.79
C CYS A 4 -4.50 -2.36 -3.17
N CYS A 5 -4.42 -3.39 -4.00
CA CYS A 5 -4.47 -4.76 -3.51
C CYS A 5 -3.11 -5.12 -2.90
N LEU A 6 -3.11 -5.78 -1.74
CA LEU A 6 -1.91 -6.38 -1.15
C LEU A 6 -2.28 -7.74 -0.53
N PRO A 7 -2.34 -8.80 -1.34
CA PRO A 7 -2.66 -10.13 -0.85
C PRO A 7 -1.52 -10.67 0.03
N GLY A 8 -1.86 -11.35 1.12
CA GLY A 8 -0.87 -11.94 2.04
C GLY A 8 -0.09 -10.93 2.89
N ALA A 9 -0.59 -9.71 3.04
CA ALA A 9 -0.04 -8.72 3.95
C ALA A 9 -0.14 -9.19 5.41
N ASP A 10 0.92 -8.95 6.18
CA ASP A 10 0.83 -9.04 7.64
C ASP A 10 0.28 -7.74 8.21
N TRP A 11 -1.05 -7.66 8.34
CA TRP A 11 -1.77 -6.48 8.87
C TRP A 11 -1.43 -6.17 10.34
N SER A 12 -0.70 -7.04 11.03
CA SER A 12 -0.19 -6.76 12.38
C SER A 12 1.06 -5.88 12.39
N ALA A 13 1.69 -5.67 11.23
CA ALA A 13 2.87 -4.82 11.09
C ALA A 13 2.50 -3.35 10.90
N ASP A 14 3.26 -2.46 11.56
CA ASP A 14 3.12 -1.00 11.39
C ASP A 14 3.56 -0.51 10.00
N SER A 15 4.27 -1.35 9.24
CA SER A 15 4.76 -1.03 7.90
C SER A 15 4.55 -2.20 6.94
N LEU A 16 4.02 -1.90 5.75
CA LEU A 16 3.78 -2.87 4.70
C LEU A 16 4.61 -2.52 3.46
N LEU A 17 4.98 -3.54 2.69
CA LEU A 17 5.74 -3.39 1.46
C LEU A 17 4.90 -3.90 0.29
N LEU A 18 4.59 -3.01 -0.64
CA LEU A 18 4.03 -3.38 -1.94
C LEU A 18 5.20 -3.64 -2.88
N GLU A 19 5.18 -4.81 -3.51
CA GLU A 19 6.13 -5.21 -4.55
C GLU A 19 5.37 -5.76 -5.76
N GLY A 20 6.09 -6.02 -6.85
CA GLY A 20 5.51 -6.63 -8.04
C GLY A 20 4.58 -5.72 -8.82
N GLU A 21 3.49 -6.30 -9.34
CA GLU A 21 2.57 -5.63 -10.27
C GLU A 21 1.76 -4.55 -9.56
N GLU A 22 1.32 -4.79 -8.33
CA GLU A 22 0.50 -3.90 -7.53
C GLU A 22 1.26 -2.61 -7.19
N ALA A 23 2.54 -2.73 -6.81
CA ALA A 23 3.41 -1.58 -6.61
C ALA A 23 3.63 -0.79 -7.90
N HIS A 24 3.87 -1.47 -9.01
CA HIS A 24 4.02 -0.79 -10.30
C HIS A 24 2.72 -0.08 -10.72
N HIS A 25 1.55 -0.67 -10.47
CA HIS A 25 0.25 -0.05 -10.73
C HIS A 25 0.04 1.20 -9.86
N ALA A 26 0.32 1.09 -8.55
CA ALA A 26 0.26 2.19 -7.59
C ALA A 26 1.19 3.37 -8.00
N LEU A 27 2.40 3.08 -8.42
CA LEU A 27 3.40 4.10 -8.75
C LEU A 27 3.23 4.68 -10.15
N ARG A 28 2.83 3.86 -11.13
CA ARG A 28 2.77 4.28 -12.53
C ARG A 28 1.41 4.83 -12.94
N VAL A 29 0.34 4.19 -12.49
CA VAL A 29 -1.03 4.56 -12.86
C VAL A 29 -1.61 5.52 -11.82
N MET A 30 -1.54 5.17 -10.54
CA MET A 30 -2.03 6.05 -9.46
C MET A 30 -1.06 7.19 -9.14
N ARG A 31 0.21 7.04 -9.53
CA ARG A 31 1.27 8.06 -9.36
C ARG A 31 1.47 8.47 -7.90
N LEU A 32 1.28 7.52 -6.98
CA LEU A 32 1.48 7.72 -5.56
C LEU A 32 2.94 8.11 -5.26
N ARG A 33 3.10 9.03 -4.32
CA ARG A 33 4.37 9.58 -3.86
C ARG A 33 4.49 9.44 -2.35
N PRO A 34 5.71 9.48 -1.79
CA PRO A 34 5.89 9.60 -0.35
C PRO A 34 5.07 10.77 0.21
N GLY A 35 4.28 10.49 1.26
CA GLY A 35 3.33 11.41 1.87
C GLY A 35 1.87 11.23 1.42
N ASP A 36 1.62 10.54 0.31
CA ASP A 36 0.26 10.26 -0.14
C ASP A 36 -0.41 9.18 0.73
N VAL A 37 -1.72 9.25 0.85
CA VAL A 37 -2.54 8.30 1.61
C VAL A 37 -3.35 7.43 0.65
N CYS A 38 -3.30 6.13 0.85
CA CYS A 38 -4.09 5.15 0.11
C CYS A 38 -4.67 4.10 1.06
N GLU A 39 -5.59 3.30 0.53
CA GLU A 39 -6.17 2.17 1.24
C GLU A 39 -5.58 0.87 0.68
N LEU A 40 -5.05 0.02 1.53
CA LEU A 40 -4.68 -1.34 1.16
C LEU A 40 -5.81 -2.29 1.51
N PHE A 41 -5.99 -3.32 0.70
CA PHE A 41 -6.92 -4.40 0.99
C PHE A 41 -6.37 -5.74 0.47
N ASP A 42 -6.69 -6.85 1.12
CA ASP A 42 -6.24 -8.20 0.72
C ASP A 42 -7.26 -8.95 -0.16
N GLY A 43 -8.51 -8.48 -0.20
CA GLY A 43 -9.60 -9.16 -0.89
C GLY A 43 -10.21 -10.34 -0.10
N GLU A 44 -9.67 -10.65 1.08
CA GLU A 44 -10.17 -11.65 2.02
C GLU A 44 -10.98 -11.01 3.16
N GLY A 45 -11.01 -9.68 3.21
CA GLY A 45 -11.86 -8.89 4.10
C GLY A 45 -11.09 -7.94 5.01
N GLN A 46 -9.76 -7.91 4.91
CA GLN A 46 -8.93 -6.98 5.66
C GLN A 46 -8.61 -5.77 4.78
N ALA A 47 -8.68 -4.59 5.39
CA ALA A 47 -8.22 -3.37 4.77
C ALA A 47 -7.53 -2.49 5.81
N ALA A 48 -6.68 -1.59 5.33
CA ALA A 48 -6.09 -0.57 6.18
C ALA A 48 -5.86 0.71 5.39
N ARG A 49 -6.02 1.83 6.07
CA ARG A 49 -5.56 3.12 5.60
C ARG A 49 -4.06 3.23 5.87
N VAL A 50 -3.31 3.52 4.83
CA VAL A 50 -1.86 3.59 4.88
C VAL A 50 -1.34 4.88 4.26
N ARG A 51 -0.17 5.32 4.72
CA ARG A 51 0.58 6.44 4.13
C ARG A 51 1.82 5.91 3.43
N VAL A 52 2.09 6.39 2.22
CA VAL A 52 3.32 6.06 1.49
C VAL A 52 4.51 6.68 2.21
N ALA A 53 5.38 5.84 2.74
CA ALA A 53 6.58 6.27 3.45
C ALA A 53 7.76 6.43 2.48
N ALA A 54 7.92 5.50 1.55
CA ALA A 54 9.01 5.52 0.58
C ALA A 54 8.64 4.78 -0.71
N VAL A 55 9.28 5.19 -1.80
CA VAL A 55 9.15 4.56 -3.11
C VAL A 55 10.55 4.27 -3.64
N SER A 56 10.81 3.04 -4.08
CA SER A 56 12.11 2.63 -4.62
C SER A 56 11.94 1.75 -5.85
N GLY A 57 12.16 2.32 -7.03
CA GLY A 57 12.03 1.59 -8.30
C GLY A 57 10.61 1.08 -8.51
N ALA A 58 10.41 -0.23 -8.33
CA ALA A 58 9.12 -0.92 -8.45
C ALA A 58 8.56 -1.40 -7.10
N SER A 59 9.11 -0.94 -5.98
CA SER A 59 8.55 -1.21 -4.65
C SER A 59 8.11 0.07 -3.96
N MET A 60 7.08 -0.05 -3.13
CA MET A 60 6.50 1.04 -2.35
C MET A 60 6.33 0.58 -0.91
N ARG A 61 7.00 1.26 0.02
CA ARG A 61 6.80 1.06 1.44
C ARG A 61 5.73 2.02 1.95
N VAL A 62 4.81 1.49 2.72
CA VAL A 62 3.73 2.23 3.35
C VAL A 62 3.74 1.99 4.86
N GLU A 63 3.19 2.92 5.61
CA GLU A 63 2.96 2.84 7.05
C GLU A 63 1.46 2.77 7.32
N VAL A 64 1.06 1.87 8.21
CA VAL A 64 -0.34 1.68 8.59
C VAL A 64 -0.77 2.80 9.51
N GLU A 65 -1.78 3.58 9.10
CA GLU A 65 -2.38 4.62 9.95
C GLU A 65 -3.57 4.06 10.74
N GLU A 66 -4.40 3.21 10.12
CA GLU A 66 -5.65 2.72 10.71
C GLU A 66 -6.09 1.42 10.02
N LEU A 67 -6.45 0.39 10.79
CA LEU A 67 -7.06 -0.85 10.28
C LEU A 67 -8.58 -0.68 10.12
N LEU A 68 -9.15 -1.27 9.05
CA LEU A 68 -10.57 -1.16 8.66
C LEU A 68 -11.30 -2.50 8.75
#